data_AF-A0A0N4U450-F1
#
_entry.id   AF-A0A0N4U450-F1
#
_cell.length_a   1.000
_cell.length_b   1.000
_cell.length_c   1.000
_cell.angle_alpha   90.00
_cell.angle_beta   90.00
_cell.angle_gamma   90.00
#
_symmetry.space_group_name_H-M   'P 1'
#
loop_
_entity.id
_entity.type
_entity.pdbx_description
1 polymer ?
#
loop_
_entity_poly.entity_id
_entity_poly.type
_entity_poly.pdbx_seq_one_letter_code
_entity_poly.pdbx_strand_id
1 'polypeptide(L)'
;MTKTMKIRPSVSSNDSGQSSSKEGSFRRLFTYPLVRRCDMDDITRKGTLKIIAKACESNLENNEMAAKSIKETLDQKYGGSWHAVVGMILYDIRSDVS
;
A
#
# COMPACT_ATOMS: atom_id res chain seq x y z
N MET A 1 0.60 -22.38 -0.38
CA MET A 1 -0.14 -21.41 0.47
C MET A 1 0.01 -20.04 -0.15
N THR A 2 -1.09 -19.41 -0.58
CA THR A 2 -1.06 -18.06 -1.16
C THR A 2 -1.18 -17.05 -0.03
N LYS A 3 -0.11 -16.32 0.27
CA LYS A 3 -0.13 -15.24 1.28
C LYS A 3 -0.65 -13.97 0.64
N THR A 4 -1.65 -13.33 1.25
CA THR A 4 -2.29 -12.13 0.70
C THR A 4 -2.11 -10.95 1.64
N MET A 5 -1.52 -9.88 1.12
CA MET A 5 -1.37 -8.63 1.85
C MET A 5 -2.04 -7.49 1.08
N LYS A 6 -3.02 -6.84 1.70
CA LYS A 6 -3.68 -5.65 1.15
C LYS A 6 -3.15 -4.40 1.86
N ILE A 7 -2.51 -3.52 1.11
CA ILE A 7 -1.90 -2.28 1.60
C ILE A 7 -2.60 -1.09 0.97
N ARG A 8 -2.83 -0.06 1.77
CA ARG A 8 -3.17 1.29 1.28
C ARG A 8 -1.86 2.10 1.16
N PRO A 9 -1.43 2.49 -0.06
CA PRO A 9 -0.29 3.39 -0.21
C PRO A 9 -0.58 4.73 0.47
N SER A 10 0.44 5.30 1.11
CA SER A 10 0.38 6.69 1.57
C SER A 10 0.73 7.60 0.41
N VAL A 11 -0.12 8.58 0.11
CA VAL A 11 0.22 9.66 -0.81
C VAL A 11 0.47 10.89 0.07
N SER A 12 1.74 11.26 0.25
CA SER A 12 2.09 12.57 0.80
C SER A 12 1.62 13.61 -0.20
N SER A 13 0.60 14.37 0.17
CA SER A 13 0.18 15.55 -0.59
C SER A 13 1.08 16.70 -0.17
N ASN A 14 2.02 17.11 -1.03
CA ASN A 14 2.60 18.45 -0.97
C ASN A 14 1.54 19.42 -1.49
N ASP A 15 0.59 19.81 -0.64
CA ASP A 15 -0.36 20.88 -0.95
C ASP A 15 -0.04 22.11 -0.11
N SER A 16 0.84 22.94 -0.67
CA SER A 16 0.97 24.35 -0.32
C SER A 16 -0.19 25.12 -0.95
N GLY A 17 -1.37 25.11 -0.33
CA GLY A 17 -2.59 25.65 -0.95
C GLY A 17 -3.68 26.01 0.06
N GLN A 18 -3.82 27.30 0.32
CA GLN A 18 -4.83 27.91 1.17
C GLN A 18 -6.20 27.90 0.46
N SER A 19 -7.16 27.05 0.85
CA SER A 19 -8.57 27.29 0.51
C SER A 19 -9.55 26.53 1.41
N SER A 20 -10.34 27.35 2.10
CA SER A 20 -11.55 27.05 2.85
C SER A 20 -12.66 26.44 1.99
N SER A 21 -13.06 25.20 2.25
CA SER A 21 -14.43 24.74 2.00
C SER A 21 -14.73 23.45 2.77
N LYS A 22 -15.90 23.46 3.41
CA LYS A 22 -16.47 22.39 4.21
C LYS A 22 -16.80 21.18 3.31
N GLU A 23 -15.85 20.26 3.14
CA GLU A 23 -16.05 18.84 2.73
C GLU A 23 -14.72 18.07 2.55
N GLY A 24 -13.55 18.73 2.63
CA GLY A 24 -12.27 18.07 2.95
C GLY A 24 -12.12 17.97 4.46
N SER A 25 -11.70 16.86 5.08
CA SER A 25 -10.26 16.66 5.34
C SER A 25 -10.06 15.49 6.32
N PHE A 26 -10.69 14.33 6.11
CA PHE A 26 -10.26 13.10 6.78
C PHE A 26 -9.32 12.28 5.88
N ARG A 27 -8.52 12.94 5.05
CA ARG A 27 -7.30 12.33 4.56
C ARG A 27 -6.32 12.35 5.74
N ARG A 28 -6.51 11.48 6.74
CA ARG A 28 -5.44 11.23 7.72
C ARG A 28 -4.25 10.73 6.90
N LEU A 29 -3.29 11.60 6.66
CA LEU A 29 -2.02 11.22 6.09
C LEU A 29 -1.37 10.26 7.08
N PHE A 30 -1.47 8.96 6.80
CA PHE A 30 -0.69 7.97 7.52
C PHE A 30 0.67 7.89 6.86
N THR A 31 1.74 8.21 7.58
CA THR A 31 3.11 8.06 7.06
C THR A 31 3.51 6.59 6.88
N TYR A 32 2.71 5.66 7.39
CA TYR A 32 2.95 4.23 7.31
C TYR A 32 1.88 3.52 6.46
N PRO A 33 2.26 2.47 5.72
CA PRO A 33 1.31 1.65 4.98
C PRO A 33 0.27 1.01 5.92
N LEU A 34 -1.01 1.15 5.59
CA LEU A 34 -2.08 0.52 6.36
C LEU A 34 -2.33 -0.90 5.87
N VAL A 35 -2.20 -1.87 6.78
CA VAL A 35 -2.45 -3.30 6.50
C VAL A 35 -3.88 -3.65 6.87
N ARG A 36 -4.67 -4.12 5.90
CA ARG A 36 -6.07 -4.54 6.16
C ARG A 36 -6.18 -5.98 6.65
N ARG A 37 -5.44 -6.90 6.03
CA ARG A 37 -5.32 -8.31 6.40
C ARG A 37 -3.93 -8.81 6.07
N CYS A 38 -3.38 -9.66 6.92
CA CYS A 38 -2.06 -10.25 6.77
C CYS A 38 -1.98 -11.54 7.60
N ASP A 39 -1.60 -12.64 6.94
CA ASP A 39 -1.40 -13.98 7.51
C ASP A 39 0.10 -14.34 7.61
N MET A 40 0.98 -13.35 7.46
CA MET A 40 2.41 -13.48 7.73
C MET A 40 2.70 -13.25 9.20
N ASP A 41 3.72 -13.94 9.70
CA ASP A 41 4.34 -13.63 10.99
C ASP A 41 4.89 -12.20 11.01
N ASP A 42 5.14 -11.67 12.21
CA ASP A 42 5.54 -10.27 12.37
C ASP A 42 6.85 -9.90 11.68
N ILE A 43 7.79 -10.85 11.58
CA ILE A 43 9.10 -10.62 10.97
C ILE A 43 8.93 -10.48 9.47
N THR A 44 8.26 -11.45 8.84
CA THR A 44 7.98 -11.46 7.40
C THR A 44 7.09 -10.26 7.03
N ARG A 45 6.03 -9.98 7.80
CA ARG A 45 5.13 -8.84 7.59
C ARG A 45 5.89 -7.52 7.54
N LYS A 46 6.73 -7.23 8.54
CA LYS A 46 7.53 -6.00 8.58
C LYS A 46 8.52 -5.92 7.42
N GLY A 47 9.15 -7.03 7.06
CA GLY A 47 10.04 -7.11 5.91
C GLY A 47 9.32 -6.81 4.59
N THR A 48 8.13 -7.39 4.40
CA THR A 48 7.29 -7.20 3.21
C THR A 48 6.77 -5.76 3.10
N LEU A 49 6.36 -5.13 4.21
CA LEU A 49 5.95 -3.72 4.23
C LEU A 49 7.04 -2.79 3.71
N LYS A 50 8.29 -3.00 4.12
CA LYS A 50 9.43 -2.18 3.67
C LYS A 50 9.67 -2.31 2.16
N ILE A 51 9.54 -3.54 1.63
CA ILE A 51 9.67 -3.80 0.19
C ILE A 51 8.58 -3.06 -0.58
N ILE A 52 7.34 -3.13 -0.11
CA ILE A 52 6.20 -2.53 -0.81
C ILE A 52 6.28 -1.00 -0.77
N ALA A 53 6.58 -0.40 0.39
CA ALA A 53 6.76 1.05 0.48
C ALA A 53 7.83 1.54 -0.50
N LYS A 54 9.01 0.93 -0.50
CA LYS A 54 10.11 1.27 -1.41
C LYS A 54 9.71 1.14 -2.89
N ALA A 55 9.06 0.04 -3.26
CA ALA A 55 8.66 -0.19 -4.64
C ALA A 55 7.59 0.81 -5.11
N CYS A 56 6.62 1.14 -4.26
CA CYS A 56 5.61 2.16 -4.55
C CYS A 56 6.23 3.57 -4.64
N GLU A 57 7.13 3.93 -3.72
CA GLU A 57 7.85 5.21 -3.75
C GLU A 57 8.68 5.39 -5.03
N SER A 58 9.26 4.30 -5.54
CA SER A 58 10.07 4.31 -6.77
C SER A 58 9.22 4.33 -8.05
N ASN A 59 7.91 4.01 -7.96
CA ASN A 59 7.02 3.80 -9.10
C ASN A 59 5.67 4.49 -8.89
N LEU A 60 5.68 5.78 -8.53
CA LEU A 60 4.46 6.54 -8.17
C LEU A 60 3.40 6.57 -9.28
N GLU A 61 3.82 6.59 -10.54
CA GLU A 61 2.93 6.71 -11.71
C GLU A 61 2.73 5.37 -12.44
N ASN A 62 3.49 4.33 -12.09
CA ASN A 62 3.46 3.04 -12.77
C ASN A 62 3.23 1.87 -11.79
N ASN A 63 1.95 1.61 -11.51
CA ASN A 63 1.54 0.53 -10.63
C ASN A 63 1.96 -0.86 -11.14
N GLU A 64 2.06 -1.06 -12.45
CA GLU A 64 2.49 -2.33 -13.04
C GLU A 64 3.97 -2.60 -12.70
N MET A 65 4.85 -1.62 -12.90
CA MET A 65 6.25 -1.72 -12.49
C MET A 65 6.39 -1.89 -10.98
N ALA A 66 5.57 -1.19 -10.19
CA ALA A 66 5.55 -1.37 -8.73
C ALA A 66 5.19 -2.82 -8.36
N ALA A 67 4.11 -3.37 -8.93
CA ALA A 67 3.68 -4.74 -8.67
C ALA A 67 4.74 -5.77 -9.09
N LYS A 68 5.34 -5.58 -10.27
CA LYS A 68 6.42 -6.44 -10.76
C LYS A 68 7.63 -6.41 -9.83
N SER A 69 8.09 -5.23 -9.42
CA SER A 69 9.22 -5.06 -8.50
C SER A 69 8.95 -5.72 -7.14
N ILE A 70 7.74 -5.57 -6.60
CA ILE A 70 7.32 -6.23 -5.36
C ILE A 70 7.38 -7.74 -5.50
N LYS A 71 6.77 -8.29 -6.56
CA LYS A 71 6.75 -9.72 -6.83
C LYS A 71 8.17 -10.29 -6.93
N GLU A 72 9.00 -9.74 -7.79
CA GLU A 72 10.37 -10.23 -8.04
C GLU A 72 11.21 -10.21 -6.75
N THR A 73 11.09 -9.14 -5.95
CA THR A 73 11.83 -9.03 -4.69
C THR A 73 11.35 -10.06 -3.66
N LEU A 74 10.05 -10.33 -3.60
CA LEU A 74 9.48 -11.32 -2.66
C LEU A 74 9.81 -12.75 -3.07
N ASP A 75 9.70 -13.07 -4.37
CA ASP A 75 10.11 -14.36 -4.93
C ASP A 75 11.57 -14.66 -4.61
N GLN A 76 12.47 -13.68 -4.79
CA GLN A 76 13.88 -13.84 -4.49
C GLN A 76 14.16 -14.01 -3.00
N LYS A 77 13.48 -13.24 -2.13
CA LYS A 77 13.80 -13.18 -0.71
C LYS A 77 13.21 -14.34 0.11
N TYR A 78 11.96 -14.70 -0.17
CA TYR A 78 11.23 -15.69 0.61
C TYR A 78 11.02 -17.01 -0.15
N GLY A 79 11.39 -17.06 -1.43
CA GLY A 79 11.13 -18.19 -2.30
C GLY A 79 9.65 -18.34 -2.65
N GLY A 80 9.39 -19.26 -3.58
CA GLY A 80 8.05 -19.56 -4.08
C GLY A 80 7.50 -18.49 -5.04
N SER A 81 6.32 -18.78 -5.61
CA SER A 81 5.63 -17.86 -6.52
C SER A 81 4.71 -16.92 -5.73
N TRP A 82 5.11 -15.66 -5.59
CA TRP A 82 4.29 -14.59 -5.04
C TRP A 82 3.41 -13.96 -6.10
N HIS A 83 2.25 -13.47 -5.66
CA HIS A 83 1.34 -12.69 -6.48
C HIS A 83 1.23 -11.30 -5.85
N ALA A 84 1.52 -10.26 -6.64
CA ALA A 84 1.42 -8.87 -6.21
C ALA A 84 0.35 -8.16 -7.04
N VAL A 85 -0.55 -7.45 -6.37
CA VAL A 85 -1.57 -6.61 -7.01
C VAL A 85 -1.44 -5.22 -6.41
N VAL A 86 -1.13 -4.24 -7.26
CA VAL A 86 -1.04 -2.83 -6.88
C VAL A 86 -2.13 -2.09 -7.64
N GLY A 87 -2.87 -1.25 -6.92
CA GLY A 87 -3.92 -0.44 -7.52
C GLY A 87 -4.24 0.75 -6.63
N MET A 88 -4.90 1.74 -7.23
CA MET A 88 -5.47 2.86 -6.49
C MET A 88 -6.83 2.46 -5.95
N ILE A 89 -7.02 2.62 -4.64
CA ILE A 89 -8.37 2.61 -4.05
C ILE A 89 -8.79 4.07 -3.94
N LEU A 90 -9.56 4.53 -4.91
CA LEU A 90 -10.40 5.70 -4.74
C LEU A 90 -11.68 5.24 -4.03
N TYR A 91 -12.09 5.99 -3.01
CA TYR A 91 -13.21 5.74 -2.09
C TYR A 91 -12.95 4.76 -0.93
N ASP A 92 -12.77 5.35 0.25
CA ASP A 92 -12.80 4.71 1.56
C ASP A 92 -14.25 4.31 1.86
N ILE A 93 -14.65 3.09 1.49
CA ILE A 93 -15.96 2.55 1.84
C ILE A 93 -15.92 2.12 3.30
N ARG A 94 -16.00 3.11 4.20
CA ARG A 94 -16.55 2.93 5.54
C ARG A 94 -18.06 2.76 5.36
N SER A 95 -18.46 1.59 4.85
CA SER A 95 -19.85 1.14 4.81
C SER A 95 -20.00 -0.20 5.52
N ASP A 96 -19.21 -0.44 6.56
CA ASP A 96 -19.69 -1.30 7.65
C ASP A 96 -20.87 -0.58 8.31
N VAL A 97 -22.03 -0.81 7.72
CA VAL A 97 -23.27 -1.22 8.35
C VAL A 97 -23.17 -1.28 9.89
N SER A 98 -23.67 -0.23 10.55
CA SER A 98 -24.53 -0.35 11.73
C SER A 98 -25.42 0.88 11.80
#